data_AF-A0A9D1GZA3-F1
#
_entry.id   AF-A0A9D1GZA3-F1
#
_cell.length_a   1.000
_cell.length_b   1.000
_cell.length_c   1.000
_cell.angle_alpha   90.00
_cell.angle_beta   90.00
_cell.angle_gamma   90.00
#
_symmetry.space_group_name_H-M   'P 1'
#
loop_
_entity.id
_entity.type
_entity.pdbx_description
1 polymer ?
#
loop_
_entity_poly.entity_id
_entity_poly.type
_entity_poly.pdbx_seq_one_letter_code
_entity_poly.pdbx_strand_id
1 'polypeptide(L)' 'MHSASGSDEVTARLRAAGIDHGEPTAGGDGRIMPVTDPDGNQLVFCGT' A
#
# COMPACT_ATOMS: atom_id res chain seq x y z
N MET A 1 -9.10 19.49 6.78
CA MET A 1 -8.44 18.81 5.66
C MET A 1 -7.68 17.64 6.26
N HIS A 2 -8.11 16.40 6.02
CA HIS A 2 -7.30 15.24 6.40
C HIS A 2 -6.20 15.13 5.34
N SER A 3 -4.95 15.41 5.72
CA SER A 3 -3.80 15.11 4.87
C SER A 3 -3.86 13.62 4.55
N ALA A 4 -3.98 13.27 3.28
CA ALA A 4 -3.83 11.90 2.83
C ALA A 4 -2.46 11.44 3.34
N SER A 5 -2.47 10.41 4.18
CA SER A 5 -1.23 9.82 4.69
C SER A 5 -0.43 9.30 3.49
N GLY A 6 0.91 9.22 3.57
CA GLY A 6 1.72 8.73 2.43
C GLY A 6 1.26 7.36 1.90
N SER A 7 0.63 6.55 2.78
CA SER A 7 -0.03 5.29 2.42
C SER A 7 -1.21 5.48 1.45
N ASP A 8 -2.02 6.53 1.61
CA ASP A 8 -3.20 6.77 0.77
C ASP A 8 -2.79 7.15 -0.67
N GLU A 9 -1.68 7.86 -0.82
CA GLU A 9 -1.14 8.21 -2.15
C GLU A 9 -0.61 6.96 -2.88
N VAL A 10 0.05 6.04 -2.16
CA VAL A 10 0.51 4.77 -2.73
C VAL A 10 -0.69 3.89 -3.13
N THR A 11 -1.70 3.78 -2.27
CA THR A 11 -2.94 3.05 -2.57
C THR A 11 -3.64 3.61 -3.82
N ALA A 12 -3.73 4.94 -3.96
CA ALA A 12 -4.32 5.57 -5.14
C ALA A 12 -3.53 5.24 -6.43
N ARG A 13 -2.20 5.23 -6.37
CA ARG A 13 -1.33 4.91 -7.52
C ARG A 13 -1.45 3.43 -7.92
N LEU A 14 -1.51 2.52 -6.95
CA LEU A 14 -1.67 1.09 -7.25
C LEU A 14 -3.03 0.76 -7.86
N ARG A 15 -4.11 1.35 -7.33
CA ARG A 15 -5.45 1.24 -7.92
C ARG A 15 -5.48 1.80 -9.34
N ALA A 16 -4.85 2.95 -9.59
CA ALA A 16 -4.76 3.54 -10.92
C ALA A 16 -3.97 2.66 -11.91
N ALA A 17 -2.99 1.90 -11.41
CA ALA A 17 -2.22 0.94 -12.19
C ALA A 17 -2.93 -0.42 -12.40
N GLY A 18 -4.09 -0.65 -11.76
CA GLY A 18 -4.81 -1.92 -11.82
C GLY A 18 -4.07 -3.07 -11.12
N ILE A 19 -3.15 -2.75 -10.22
CA ILE A 19 -2.43 -3.74 -9.42
C ILE A 19 -3.34 -4.15 -8.27
N ASP A 20 -3.57 -5.46 -8.12
CA ASP A 20 -4.34 -5.97 -6.98
C ASP A 20 -3.51 -5.81 -5.69
N HIS A 21 -4.14 -5.25 -4.67
CA HIS A 21 -3.50 -5.03 -3.38
C HIS A 21 -4.53 -5.07 -2.26
N GLY A 22 -4.09 -5.53 -1.09
CA GLY A 22 -4.91 -5.44 0.12
C GLY A 22 -5.06 -4.01 0.61
N GLU A 23 -5.96 -3.80 1.55
CA GLU A 23 -6.00 -2.58 2.36
C GLU A 23 -4.74 -2.51 3.24
N PRO A 24 -4.14 -1.31 3.43
CA PRO A 24 -3.10 -1.13 4.43
C PRO A 24 -3.58 -1.57 5.81
N THR A 25 -2.79 -2.38 6.49
CA THR A 25 -3.05 -2.85 7.86
C THR A 25 -2.06 -2.22 8.84
N ALA A 26 -2.45 -2.07 10.10
CA ALA A 26 -1.53 -1.61 11.13
C ALA A 26 -0.45 -2.68 11.40
N GLY A 27 0.81 -2.26 11.49
CA GLY A 27 1.91 -3.16 11.84
C GLY A 27 3.15 -2.41 12.31
N GLY A 28 3.69 -2.81 13.47
CA GLY A 28 4.71 -2.03 14.17
C GLY A 28 4.20 -0.65 14.56
N ASP A 29 5.06 0.38 14.43
CA ASP A 29 4.70 1.78 14.66
C ASP A 29 4.07 2.47 13.42
N GLY A 30 3.70 1.70 12.38
CA GLY A 30 3.22 2.24 11.10
C GLY A 30 2.14 1.40 10.43
N ARG A 31 1.97 1.63 9.13
CA ARG A 31 1.08 0.85 8.25
C ARG A 31 1.89 -0.01 7.29
N ILE A 32 1.37 -1.21 7.04
CA ILE A 32 1.94 -2.23 6.17
C ILE A 32 0.92 -2.55 5.08
N MET A 33 1.34 -2.49 3.81
CA MET A 33 0.51 -2.87 2.68
C MET A 33 1.22 -3.92 1.81
N PRO A 34 0.71 -5.17 1.79
CA PRO A 34 1.22 -6.20 0.91
C PRO A 34 0.68 -6.03 -0.52
N VAL A 35 1.55 -6.29 -1.49
CA VAL A 35 1.25 -6.24 -2.93
C VAL A 35 1.91 -7.43 -3.60
N THR A 36 1.21 -8.08 -4.52
CA THR A 36 1.78 -9.12 -5.39
C THR A 36 2.05 -8.51 -6.76
N ASP A 37 3.29 -8.58 -7.24
CA ASP A 37 3.62 -8.14 -8.59
C ASP A 37 3.14 -9.15 -9.66
N PRO A 38 3.11 -8.80 -10.95
CA PRO A 38 2.66 -9.71 -12.00
C PRO A 38 3.46 -11.00 -12.13
N ASP A 39 4.71 -11.03 -11.63
CA ASP A 39 5.57 -12.21 -11.62
C ASP A 39 5.31 -13.10 -10.38
N GLY A 40 4.45 -12.64 -9.46
CA GLY A 40 4.06 -13.35 -8.24
C GLY A 40 4.95 -13.05 -7.03
N ASN A 41 5.87 -12.08 -7.11
CA ASN A 41 6.68 -11.71 -5.95
C ASN A 41 5.85 -10.90 -4.94
N GLN A 42 6.15 -11.08 -3.66
CA GLN A 42 5.51 -10.32 -2.59
C GLN A 42 6.34 -9.09 -2.23
N LEU A 43 5.69 -7.93 -2.32
CA LEU A 43 6.22 -6.62 -1.96
C LEU A 43 5.48 -6.12 -0.72
N VAL A 44 6.20 -5.44 0.16
CA VAL A 44 5.62 -4.83 1.37
C VAL A 44 5.99 -3.36 1.40
N PHE A 45 4.96 -2.50 1.40
CA PHE A 45 5.12 -1.07 1.65
C PHE A 45 4.95 -0.80 3.13
N CYS A 46 5.96 -0.15 3.73
CA CYS A 46 5.91 0.32 5.12
C CYS A 46 5.95 1.84 5.14
N GLY A 47 5.04 2.47 5.88
CA GLY A 47 5.02 3.91 6.09
C GLY A 47 4.59 4.27 7.50
N THR A 48 5.14 5.36 8.02
CA THR A 48 4.77 6.00 9.30
C THR A 48 3.81 7.16 9.05
#